data_AF-A0AAE0CB82-F1
#
_entry.id   AF-A0AAE0CB82-F1
#
_cell.length_a   1.000
_cell.length_b   1.000
_cell.length_c   1.000
_cell.angle_alpha   90.00
_cell.angle_beta   90.00
_cell.angle_gamma   90.00
#
_symmetry.space_group_name_H-M   'P 1'
#
loop_
_entity.id
_entity.type
_entity.pdbx_description
1 polymer ?
#
loop_
_entity_poly.entity_id
_entity_poly.type
_entity_poly.pdbx_seq_one_letter_code
_entity_poly.pdbx_strand_id
1 'polypeptide(L)'
;MGGSGVSPASEWNKLGQLFYRKRELYQMAWREANLDCSLVAVARFGGPVATVHDDKKLSKLGRGVQTSKPVVRIFSASGRPLSSFTWEEARHQDTRAWMGGKRGEYSNSF
;
A
#
# COMPACT_ATOMS: atom_id res chain seq x y z
N MET A 1 33.42 31.09 -20.32
CA MET A 1 33.03 30.15 -19.24
C MET A 1 33.10 28.75 -19.82
N GLY A 2 34.18 28.02 -19.53
CA GLY A 2 34.46 26.71 -20.13
C GLY A 2 33.56 25.63 -19.55
N GLY A 3 32.77 24.98 -20.39
CA GLY A 3 32.09 23.74 -20.01
C GLY A 3 33.14 22.66 -19.81
N SER A 4 33.39 22.27 -18.58
CA SER A 4 34.21 21.10 -18.25
C SER A 4 33.52 19.87 -18.82
N GLY A 5 33.97 19.45 -20.01
CA GLY A 5 33.53 18.22 -20.65
C GLY A 5 33.98 17.03 -19.81
N VAL A 6 33.11 16.57 -18.92
CA VAL A 6 33.31 15.31 -18.24
C VAL A 6 33.23 14.23 -19.31
N SER A 7 34.34 13.52 -19.55
CA SER A 7 34.35 12.42 -20.51
C SER A 7 33.30 11.39 -20.09
N PRO A 8 32.48 10.83 -21.00
CA PRO A 8 31.53 9.76 -20.69
C PRO A 8 32.22 8.51 -20.08
N ALA A 9 33.54 8.39 -20.25
CA ALA A 9 34.36 7.35 -19.66
C ALA A 9 34.64 7.56 -18.16
N SER A 10 34.39 8.76 -17.61
CA SER A 10 34.67 9.10 -16.21
C SER A 10 33.78 8.38 -15.20
N GLU A 11 32.65 7.81 -15.63
CA GLU A 11 31.72 7.08 -14.76
C GLU A 11 32.05 5.57 -14.64
N TRP A 12 32.96 5.07 -15.47
CA TRP A 12 33.29 3.65 -15.55
C TRP A 12 34.45 3.30 -14.62
N ASN A 13 34.23 2.32 -13.76
CA ASN A 13 35.21 1.80 -12.82
C ASN A 13 35.77 0.48 -13.34
N LYS A 14 37.09 0.34 -13.38
CA LYS A 14 37.76 -0.89 -13.81
C LYS A 14 37.77 -1.91 -12.67
N LEU A 15 37.33 -3.14 -12.96
CA LEU A 15 37.44 -4.28 -12.06
C LEU A 15 38.06 -5.45 -12.84
N GLY A 16 39.35 -5.71 -12.59
CA GLY A 16 40.12 -6.69 -13.36
C GLY A 16 40.24 -6.28 -14.84
N GLN A 17 39.70 -7.11 -15.74
CA GLN A 17 39.67 -6.86 -17.18
C GLN A 17 38.33 -6.26 -17.68
N LEU A 18 37.40 -5.98 -16.77
CA LEU A 18 36.06 -5.48 -17.09
C LEU A 18 35.88 -4.05 -16.56
N PHE A 19 34.95 -3.32 -17.17
CA PHE A 19 34.53 -1.99 -16.73
C PHE A 19 33.07 -2.04 -16.30
N TYR A 20 32.79 -1.49 -15.12
CA TYR A 20 31.45 -1.42 -14.56
C TYR A 20 31.07 0.03 -14.28
N ARG A 21 29.79 0.35 -14.42
CA ARG A 21 29.24 1.60 -13.91
C ARG A 21 27.98 1.30 -13.13
N LYS A 22 27.80 2.02 -12.01
CA LYS A 22 26.54 2.02 -11.28
C LYS A 22 25.63 3.03 -11.97
N ARG A 23 24.49 2.58 -12.49
CA ARG A 23 23.47 3.47 -13.05
C ARG A 23 22.27 3.51 -12.11
N GLU A 24 21.96 4.69 -11.59
CA GLU A 24 20.72 4.87 -10.84
C GLU A 24 19.54 4.81 -11.81
N LEU A 25 18.62 3.88 -11.60
CA LEU A 25 17.44 3.70 -12.45
C LEU A 25 16.29 4.60 -12.03
N TYR A 26 16.16 4.85 -10.72
CA TYR A 26 15.18 5.74 -10.13
C TYR A 26 15.64 6.17 -8.73
N GLN A 27 15.26 7.39 -8.36
CA GLN A 27 15.48 7.89 -7.01
C GLN A 27 14.40 7.35 -6.07
N MET A 28 14.82 6.82 -4.92
CA MET A 28 13.91 6.37 -3.87
C MET A 28 13.26 7.59 -3.20
N ALA A 29 11.93 7.64 -3.25
CA ALA A 29 11.09 8.74 -2.78
C ALA A 29 10.12 8.31 -1.67
N TRP A 30 10.37 7.16 -1.04
CA TRP A 30 9.68 6.74 0.17
C TRP A 30 9.92 7.79 1.27
N ARG A 31 8.91 8.61 1.53
CA ARG A 31 8.85 9.43 2.77
C ARG A 31 8.59 8.49 3.95
N GLU A 32 8.56 9.00 5.17
CA GLU A 32 8.30 8.28 6.44
C GLU A 32 6.95 7.52 6.45
N ALA A 33 6.81 6.53 5.59
CA ALA A 33 5.75 5.54 5.62
C ALA A 33 6.10 4.64 6.80
N ASN A 34 5.32 4.74 7.88
CA ASN A 34 5.46 3.82 9.01
C ASN A 34 4.97 2.44 8.58
N LEU A 35 5.87 1.66 7.97
CA LEU A 35 5.59 0.32 7.45
C LEU A 35 5.38 -0.69 8.57
N ASP A 36 5.92 -0.44 9.77
CA ASP A 36 5.81 -1.35 10.91
C ASP A 36 4.36 -1.63 11.29
N CYS A 37 3.54 -0.57 11.25
CA CYS A 37 2.11 -0.61 11.52
C CYS A 37 1.27 -0.61 10.23
N SER A 38 1.83 -1.01 9.08
CA SER A 38 1.09 -1.06 7.81
C SER A 38 1.03 -2.48 7.25
N LEU A 39 -0.11 -2.83 6.65
CA LEU A 39 -0.23 -3.94 5.71
C LEU A 39 0.23 -3.46 4.33
N VAL A 40 1.02 -4.29 3.65
CA VAL A 40 1.62 -3.96 2.34
C VAL A 40 1.32 -5.05 1.34
N ALA A 41 0.87 -4.66 0.15
CA ALA A 41 0.69 -5.55 -1.01
C ALA A 41 1.38 -4.97 -2.23
N VAL A 42 1.95 -5.82 -3.08
CA VAL A 42 2.76 -5.39 -4.24
C VAL A 42 2.29 -6.13 -5.49
N ALA A 43 2.17 -5.40 -6.60
CA ALA A 43 1.90 -6.00 -7.91
C ALA A 43 3.14 -6.73 -8.46
N ARG A 44 2.92 -7.69 -9.36
CA ARG A 44 4.01 -8.44 -10.01
C ARG A 44 4.96 -7.50 -10.77
N PHE A 45 6.22 -7.94 -10.92
CA PHE A 45 7.26 -7.26 -11.72
C PHE A 45 7.63 -5.84 -11.28
N GLY A 46 7.57 -5.56 -9.98
CA GLY A 46 7.89 -4.20 -9.47
C GLY A 46 6.81 -3.18 -9.82
N GLY A 47 5.57 -3.64 -10.00
CA GLY A 47 4.42 -2.77 -10.16
C GLY A 47 4.08 -1.99 -8.89
N PRO A 48 2.90 -1.33 -8.85
CA PRO A 48 2.52 -0.49 -7.73
C PRO A 48 2.51 -1.22 -6.38
N VAL A 49 2.78 -0.46 -5.32
CA VAL A 49 2.77 -0.90 -3.92
C VAL A 49 1.57 -0.26 -3.23
N ALA A 50 0.68 -1.08 -2.68
CA ALA A 50 -0.45 -0.63 -1.87
C ALA A 50 -0.15 -0.78 -0.38
N THR A 51 -0.55 0.20 0.43
CA THR A 51 -0.40 0.19 1.89
C THR A 51 -1.69 0.59 2.59
N VAL A 52 -1.99 -0.04 3.73
CA VAL A 52 -3.11 0.27 4.62
C VAL A 52 -2.60 0.19 6.06
N HIS A 53 -3.14 0.99 6.98
CA HIS A 53 -2.78 0.85 8.39
C HIS A 53 -3.31 -0.46 8.98
N ASP A 54 -2.50 -1.11 9.80
CA ASP A 54 -2.89 -2.28 10.57
C ASP A 54 -3.37 -1.84 11.95
N ASP A 55 -4.69 -1.69 12.09
CA ASP A 55 -5.32 -1.23 13.33
C ASP A 55 -5.03 -2.14 14.54
N LYS A 56 -4.75 -3.43 14.29
CA LYS A 56 -4.37 -4.40 15.35
C LYS A 56 -2.97 -4.14 15.88
N LYS A 57 -2.06 -3.62 15.05
CA LYS A 57 -0.73 -3.22 15.48
C LYS A 57 -0.74 -1.84 16.13
N LEU A 58 -1.58 -0.94 15.60
CA LEU A 58 -1.70 0.43 16.12
C LEU A 58 -2.29 0.46 17.54
N SER A 59 -3.33 -0.36 17.79
CA SER A 59 -3.91 -0.56 19.13
C SER A 59 -2.91 -1.06 20.16
N LYS A 60 -2.05 -2.02 19.79
CA LYS A 60 -1.00 -2.56 20.69
C LYS A 60 0.08 -1.55 21.05
N LEU A 61 0.30 -0.55 20.20
CA LEU A 61 1.34 0.45 20.38
C LEU A 61 0.86 1.68 21.17
N GLY A 62 -0.39 1.69 21.65
CA GLY A 62 -0.98 2.82 22.39
C GLY A 62 -1.13 4.10 21.54
N ARG A 63 -0.87 4.02 20.23
CA ARG A 63 -1.18 5.11 19.29
C ARG A 63 -2.66 4.99 19.00
N GLY A 64 -3.47 5.84 19.62
CA GLY A 64 -4.92 5.73 19.66
C GLY A 64 -5.54 5.29 18.33
N VAL A 65 -6.35 4.23 18.38
CA VAL A 65 -7.22 3.81 17.29
C VAL A 65 -8.32 4.86 17.17
N GLN A 66 -8.07 5.90 16.38
CA GLN A 66 -9.16 6.63 15.78
C GLN A 66 -9.78 5.64 14.80
N THR A 67 -11.05 5.29 14.99
CA THR A 67 -11.85 4.45 14.10
C THR A 67 -12.09 5.14 12.75
N SER A 68 -11.01 5.62 12.11
CA SER A 68 -11.05 6.16 10.77
C SER A 68 -11.14 5.00 9.79
N LYS A 69 -11.95 5.20 8.75
CA LYS A 69 -12.08 4.20 7.69
C LYS A 69 -10.71 3.89 7.09
N PRO A 70 -10.39 2.62 6.79
CA PRO A 70 -9.07 2.25 6.30
C PRO A 70 -8.76 2.99 5.00
N VAL A 71 -7.67 3.74 4.95
CA VAL A 71 -7.24 4.45 3.73
C VAL A 71 -6.19 3.60 3.01
N VAL A 72 -6.52 3.16 1.80
CA VAL A 72 -5.58 2.50 0.89
C VAL A 72 -4.78 3.57 0.17
N ARG A 73 -3.46 3.50 0.30
CA ARG A 73 -2.51 4.36 -0.43
C ARG A 73 -1.71 3.53 -1.42
N ILE A 74 -1.68 3.95 -2.68
CA ILE A 74 -0.97 3.29 -3.78
C ILE A 74 0.25 4.14 -4.16
N PHE A 75 1.40 3.49 -4.26
CA PHE A 75 2.70 4.08 -4.57
C PHE A 75 3.33 3.39 -5.77
N SER A 76 4.24 4.08 -6.46
CA SER A 76 5.18 3.43 -7.36
C SER A 76 6.18 2.55 -6.58
N ALA A 77 6.94 1.70 -7.27
CA ALA A 77 8.06 0.96 -6.65
C ALA A 77 9.10 1.89 -5.98
N SER A 78 9.26 3.10 -6.51
CA SER A 78 10.14 4.12 -5.94
C SER A 78 9.53 4.88 -4.75
N GLY A 79 8.28 4.63 -4.37
CA GLY A 79 7.64 5.29 -3.23
C GLY A 79 6.95 6.61 -3.56
N ARG A 80 6.78 6.95 -4.85
CA ARG A 80 6.00 8.14 -5.24
C ARG A 80 4.51 7.84 -5.10
N PRO A 81 3.71 8.70 -4.45
CA PRO A 81 2.27 8.49 -4.32
C PRO A 81 1.62 8.56 -5.70
N LEU A 82 0.81 7.54 -6.03
CA LEU A 82 0.04 7.46 -7.27
C LEU A 82 -1.42 7.80 -7.03
N SER A 83 -2.03 7.20 -6.01
CA SER A 83 -3.43 7.45 -5.64
C SER A 83 -3.73 6.99 -4.22
N SER A 84 -4.87 7.42 -3.69
CA SER A 84 -5.38 6.95 -2.41
C SER A 84 -6.89 6.96 -2.40
N PHE A 85 -7.49 5.97 -1.74
CA PHE A 85 -8.94 5.92 -1.55
C PHE A 85 -9.28 5.32 -0.19
N THR A 86 -10.42 5.72 0.35
CA THR A 86 -10.98 5.13 1.56
C THR A 86 -11.64 3.80 1.20
N TRP A 87 -11.22 2.74 1.87
CA TRP A 87 -11.87 1.44 1.77
C TRP A 87 -13.16 1.49 2.57
N GLU A 88 -14.26 1.67 1.84
CA GLU A 88 -15.60 1.50 2.37
C GLU A 88 -15.91 0.00 2.40
N GLU A 89 -16.14 -0.56 3.58
CA GLU A 89 -16.75 -1.88 3.66
C GLU A 89 -18.14 -1.78 3.02
N ALA A 90 -18.30 -2.36 1.83
CA ALA A 90 -19.62 -2.84 1.40
C ALA A 90 -19.98 -3.96 2.37
N ARG A 91 -20.47 -3.58 3.56
CA ARG A 91 -20.97 -4.53 4.54
C ARG A 91 -22.01 -5.34 3.81
N HIS A 92 -21.72 -6.62 3.65
CA HIS A 92 -22.63 -7.61 3.08
C HIS A 92 -23.81 -7.82 4.05
N GLN A 93 -24.60 -6.77 4.25
CA GLN A 93 -25.93 -6.82 4.82
C GLN A 93 -26.85 -7.16 3.66
N ASP A 94 -27.01 -8.46 3.39
CA ASP A 94 -28.31 -9.08 3.18
C ASP A 94 -28.18 -10.42 2.42
N THR A 95 -27.83 -11.49 3.13
CA THR A 95 -28.23 -12.86 2.72
C THR A 95 -29.11 -13.53 3.77
N ARG A 96 -29.50 -12.80 4.83
CA ARG A 96 -30.38 -13.32 5.89
C ARG A 96 -31.83 -12.85 5.73
N ALA A 97 -32.13 -11.76 5.02
CA ALA A 97 -33.52 -11.41 4.71
C ALA A 97 -34.12 -12.32 3.62
N TRP A 98 -33.27 -12.99 2.83
CA TRP A 98 -33.71 -13.93 1.79
C TRP A 98 -34.01 -15.35 2.31
N MET A 99 -33.46 -15.75 3.47
CA MET A 99 -33.72 -17.05 4.10
C MET A 99 -34.98 -16.98 4.97
N GLY A 100 -36.12 -16.80 4.31
CA GLY A 100 -37.45 -16.66 4.88
C GLY A 100 -37.70 -17.54 6.11
N GLY A 101 -37.70 -16.92 7.28
CA GLY A 101 -38.12 -17.52 8.54
C GLY A 101 -39.34 -16.80 9.07
N LYS A 102 -40.51 -16.99 8.44
CA LYS A 102 -41.78 -16.64 9.08
C LYS A 102 -42.00 -17.61 10.24
N ARG A 103 -41.77 -17.15 11.48
CA ARG A 103 -42.37 -17.79 12.65
C ARG A 103 -43.87 -17.48 12.60
N GLY A 104 -44.67 -18.48 12.27
CA GLY A 104 -46.12 -18.41 12.36
C GLY A 104 -46.53 -18.40 13.83
N GLU A 105 -47.14 -17.31 14.26
CA GLU A 105 -48.01 -17.28 15.43
C GLU A 105 -49.43 -17.04 14.89
N TYR A 106 -50.23 -18.11 14.83
CA TYR A 106 -51.68 -18.00 14.77
C TYR A 106 -52.19 -18.24 16.18
N SER A 107 -52.76 -17.20 16.78
CA SER A 107 -53.43 -17.24 18.07
C SER A 107 -54.68 -18.12 17.98
N ASN A 108 -54.85 -19.02 18.95
CA ASN A 108 -56.13 -19.66 19.21
C ASN A 108 -57.17 -18.61 19.61
N SER A 109 -58.24 -18.52 18.84
CA SER A 109 -59.52 -17.96 19.25
C SER A 109 -60.62 -18.85 18.68
N PHE A 110 -61.00 -19.88 19.46
CA PHE A 110 -62.35 -20.35 19.82
C PHE A 110 -62.21 -21.70 20.53
#